data_AF-A0A3N5RF97-F1
#
_entry.id   AF-A0A3N5RF97-F1
#
_cell.length_a   1.000
_cell.length_b   1.000
_cell.length_c   1.000
_cell.angle_alpha   90.00
_cell.angle_beta   90.00
_cell.angle_gamma   90.00
#
_symmetry.space_group_name_H-M   'P 1'
#
loop_
_entity.id
_entity.type
_entity.pdbx_description
1 polymer ?
#
loop_
_entity_poly.entity_id
_entity_poly.type
_entity_poly.pdbx_seq_one_letter_code
_entity_poly.pdbx_strand_id
1 'polypeptide(L)'
;MFEDSMIRKTGQWWKWRLGQGIQLAGYFFWFISGVLYFFPRDTADLQVLMTLIGMLLVLSGMTFLWTSIKCPLCKSKWLWLEASKRDIFNFKKWGPSMPSSEICPECKNTGIKKSPKIYNI
;
A
#
# COMPACT_ATOMS: atom_id res chain seq x y z
N MET A 1 1.61 5.81 18.31
CA MET A 1 1.04 4.51 17.86
C MET A 1 1.75 3.84 16.67
N PHE A 2 2.41 4.56 15.75
CA PHE A 2 3.18 3.93 14.64
C PHE A 2 4.69 3.77 14.90
N GLU A 3 5.17 4.14 16.09
CA GLU A 3 6.62 4.14 16.42
C GLU A 3 7.21 2.74 16.54
N ASP A 4 6.40 1.76 16.95
CA ASP A 4 6.84 0.36 17.04
C ASP A 4 6.62 -0.47 15.77
N SER A 5 6.07 0.13 14.72
CA SER A 5 5.78 -0.57 13.47
C SER A 5 7.04 -1.16 12.83
N MET A 6 6.96 -2.42 12.41
CA MET A 6 8.07 -3.11 11.76
C MET A 6 8.51 -2.37 10.48
N ILE A 7 7.60 -1.67 9.81
CA ILE A 7 7.90 -0.84 8.63
C ILE A 7 8.86 0.32 8.95
N ARG A 8 8.68 1.00 10.09
CA ARG A 8 9.56 2.10 10.52
C ARG A 8 10.90 1.56 11.01
N LYS A 9 10.89 0.47 11.79
CA LYS A 9 12.11 -0.19 12.30
C LYS A 9 13.00 -0.78 11.19
N THR A 10 12.43 -1.10 10.03
CA THR A 10 13.16 -1.69 8.89
C THR A 10 13.56 -0.68 7.82
N GLY A 11 13.29 0.61 8.03
CA GLY A 11 13.58 1.66 7.05
C GLY A 11 12.74 1.52 5.76
N GLN A 12 11.69 0.71 5.73
CA GLN A 12 10.82 0.55 4.56
C GLN A 12 9.68 1.57 4.52
N TRP A 13 9.65 2.50 5.48
CA TRP A 13 8.64 3.55 5.60
C TRP A 13 8.57 4.46 4.37
N TRP A 14 9.71 4.74 3.73
CA TRP A 14 9.75 5.54 2.50
C TRP A 14 9.01 4.85 1.35
N LYS A 15 9.12 3.51 1.23
CA LYS A 15 8.39 2.73 0.22
C LYS A 15 6.89 2.78 0.44
N TRP A 16 6.46 2.69 1.70
CA TRP A 16 5.06 2.85 2.08
C TRP A 16 4.54 4.24 1.68
N ARG A 17 5.28 5.29 2.03
CA ARG A 17 4.94 6.68 1.69
C ARG A 17 4.88 6.91 0.17
N LEU A 18 5.82 6.37 -0.60
CA LEU A 18 5.78 6.45 -2.06
C LEU A 18 4.55 5.76 -2.64
N GLY A 19 4.25 4.53 -2.22
CA GLY A 19 3.07 3.81 -2.70
C GLY A 19 1.76 4.54 -2.37
N GLN A 20 1.66 5.11 -1.17
CA GLN A 20 0.53 5.97 -0.77
C GLN A 20 0.46 7.26 -1.60
N GLY A 21 1.61 7.89 -1.88
CA GLY A 21 1.68 9.08 -2.73
C GLY A 21 1.18 8.81 -4.16
N ILE A 22 1.58 7.67 -4.75
CA ILE A 22 1.11 7.24 -6.06
C ILE A 22 -0.42 6.99 -6.05
N GLN A 23 -0.95 6.36 -5.01
CA GLN A 23 -2.40 6.16 -4.87
C GLN A 23 -3.15 7.49 -4.74
N LEU A 24 -2.66 8.42 -3.93
CA LEU A 24 -3.25 9.76 -3.78
C LEU A 24 -3.27 10.52 -5.10
N ALA A 25 -2.20 10.43 -5.90
CA ALA A 25 -2.18 11.01 -7.24
C ALA A 25 -3.28 10.38 -8.13
N GLY A 26 -3.44 9.05 -8.09
CA GLY A 26 -4.52 8.37 -8.81
C GLY A 26 -5.92 8.83 -8.41
N TYR A 27 -6.19 8.95 -7.10
CA TYR A 27 -7.45 9.50 -6.59
C TYR A 27 -7.69 10.95 -7.01
N PHE A 28 -6.63 11.76 -7.08
CA PHE A 28 -6.70 13.14 -7.56
C PHE A 28 -7.15 13.20 -9.04
N PHE A 29 -6.60 12.35 -9.91
CA PHE A 29 -7.05 12.26 -11.30
C PHE A 29 -8.50 11.80 -11.45
N TRP A 30 -8.94 10.87 -10.60
CA TRP A 30 -10.35 10.47 -10.52
C TRP A 30 -11.25 11.62 -10.06
N PHE A 31 -10.82 12.40 -9.08
CA PHE A 31 -11.55 13.58 -8.64
C PHE A 31 -11.68 14.61 -9.77
N ILE A 32 -10.59 14.89 -10.49
CA ILE A 32 -10.62 15.77 -11.68
C ILE A 32 -11.60 15.25 -12.74
N SER A 33 -11.56 13.95 -13.04
CA SER A 33 -12.51 13.33 -13.97
C SER A 33 -13.97 13.53 -13.53
N GLY A 34 -14.25 13.38 -12.23
CA GLY A 34 -15.58 13.66 -11.67
C GLY A 34 -15.99 15.12 -11.79
N VAL A 35 -15.05 16.06 -11.62
CA VAL A 35 -15.30 17.50 -11.84
C VAL A 35 -15.58 17.80 -13.30
N LEU A 36 -14.84 17.18 -14.23
CA LEU A 36 -15.03 17.34 -15.68
C LEU A 36 -16.42 16.89 -16.16
N TYR A 37 -17.12 16.04 -15.41
CA TYR A 37 -18.50 15.65 -15.71
C TYR A 37 -19.48 16.83 -15.71
N PHE A 38 -19.20 17.89 -14.95
CA PHE A 38 -20.04 19.09 -14.87
C PHE A 38 -19.76 20.11 -15.99
N PHE A 39 -18.75 19.87 -16.82
CA PHE A 39 -18.35 20.74 -17.93
C PHE A 39 -18.97 20.27 -19.26
N PRO A 40 -19.07 21.16 -20.27
CA PRO A 40 -19.67 20.82 -21.57
C PRO A 40 -18.95 19.66 -22.30
N ARG A 41 -19.69 19.01 -23.22
CA ARG A 41 -19.34 17.71 -23.85
C ARG A 41 -17.94 17.60 -24.48
N ASP A 42 -17.28 18.71 -24.81
CA ASP A 42 -15.95 18.72 -25.42
C ASP A 42 -14.85 18.16 -24.50
N THR A 43 -15.15 17.89 -23.22
CA THR A 43 -14.21 17.28 -22.27
C THR A 43 -14.37 15.77 -22.10
N ALA A 44 -15.22 15.09 -22.89
CA ALA A 44 -15.48 13.66 -22.73
C ALA A 44 -14.22 12.78 -22.91
N ASP A 45 -13.41 13.04 -23.94
CA ASP A 45 -12.16 12.31 -24.18
C ASP A 45 -11.16 12.51 -23.04
N LEU A 46 -11.06 13.75 -22.55
CA LEU A 46 -10.23 14.09 -21.40
C LEU A 46 -10.70 13.37 -20.14
N GLN A 47 -12.02 13.28 -19.92
CA GLN A 47 -12.59 12.58 -18.77
C GLN A 47 -12.23 11.08 -18.78
N VAL A 48 -12.38 10.41 -19.92
CA VAL A 48 -12.01 9.00 -20.06
C VAL A 48 -10.52 8.80 -19.83
N LEU A 49 -9.68 9.65 -20.43
CA LEU A 49 -8.23 9.59 -20.27
C LEU A 49 -7.82 9.77 -18.80
N MET A 50 -8.34 10.78 -18.12
CA MET A 50 -8.06 11.03 -16.70
C MET A 50 -8.53 9.87 -15.80
N THR A 51 -9.66 9.26 -16.14
CA THR A 51 -10.18 8.09 -15.43
C THR A 51 -9.24 6.88 -15.55
N LEU A 52 -8.77 6.60 -16.77
CA LEU A 52 -7.83 5.49 -17.04
C LEU A 52 -6.48 5.72 -16.37
N ILE A 53 -5.93 6.94 -16.46
CA ILE A 53 -4.69 7.31 -15.78
C ILE A 53 -4.84 7.15 -14.26
N GLY A 54 -5.95 7.63 -13.70
CA GLY A 54 -6.25 7.48 -12.27
C GLY A 54 -6.31 6.00 -11.84
N MET A 55 -7.01 5.16 -12.61
CA MET A 55 -7.07 3.71 -12.34
C MET A 55 -5.68 3.06 -12.38
N LEU A 56 -4.88 3.35 -13.40
CA LEU A 56 -3.52 2.81 -13.55
C LEU A 56 -2.60 3.25 -12.41
N LEU A 57 -2.70 4.50 -11.95
CA LEU A 57 -1.93 4.99 -10.81
C LEU A 57 -2.33 4.29 -9.50
N VAL A 58 -3.63 4.15 -9.21
CA VAL A 58 -4.08 3.44 -8.00
C VAL A 58 -3.61 1.97 -8.02
N LEU A 59 -3.78 1.28 -9.16
CA LEU A 59 -3.35 -0.11 -9.32
C LEU A 59 -1.83 -0.28 -9.24
N SER A 60 -1.06 0.61 -9.86
CA SER A 60 0.41 0.59 -9.77
C SER A 60 0.89 0.88 -8.36
N GLY A 61 0.27 1.82 -7.65
CA GLY A 61 0.56 2.10 -6.24
C GLY A 61 0.26 0.90 -5.32
N MET A 62 -0.89 0.23 -5.51
CA MET A 62 -1.22 -0.99 -4.77
C MET A 62 -0.24 -2.13 -5.05
N THR A 63 0.02 -2.44 -6.32
CA THR A 63 0.94 -3.51 -6.72
C THR A 63 2.37 -3.23 -6.25
N PHE A 64 2.81 -1.97 -6.30
CA PHE A 64 4.10 -1.56 -5.74
C PHE A 64 4.17 -1.81 -4.23
N LEU A 65 3.16 -1.43 -3.45
CA LEU A 65 3.15 -1.70 -2.00
C LEU A 65 3.18 -3.19 -1.69
N TRP A 66 2.42 -3.99 -2.44
CA TRP A 66 2.35 -5.44 -2.27
C TRP A 66 3.66 -6.17 -2.62
N THR A 67 4.42 -5.66 -3.57
CA THR A 67 5.64 -6.31 -4.07
C THR A 67 6.92 -5.77 -3.42
N SER A 68 6.95 -4.49 -3.05
CA SER A 68 8.15 -3.80 -2.56
C SER A 68 8.38 -3.93 -1.05
N ILE A 69 7.32 -4.17 -0.27
CA ILE A 69 7.40 -4.34 1.17
C ILE A 69 7.63 -5.82 1.48
N LYS A 70 8.86 -6.11 1.93
CA LYS A 70 9.34 -7.46 2.20
C LYS A 70 9.80 -7.56 3.64
N CYS A 71 9.56 -8.70 4.29
CA CYS A 71 10.14 -8.94 5.60
C CYS A 71 11.68 -9.00 5.47
N PRO A 72 12.47 -8.27 6.28
CA PRO A 72 13.93 -8.33 6.20
C PRO A 72 14.51 -9.69 6.61
N LEU A 73 13.79 -10.47 7.42
CA LEU A 73 14.25 -11.76 7.95
C LEU A 73 14.01 -12.89 6.95
N CYS A 74 12.75 -13.14 6.57
CA CYS A 74 12.39 -14.22 5.66
C CYS A 74 12.28 -13.80 4.18
N LYS A 75 12.49 -12.50 3.87
CA LYS A 75 12.37 -11.91 2.52
C LYS A 75 11.00 -12.07 1.85
N SER A 76 10.00 -12.58 2.55
CA SER A 76 8.68 -12.77 1.97
C SER A 76 7.89 -11.47 1.84
N LYS A 77 6.97 -11.49 0.89
CA LYS A 77 6.06 -10.38 0.58
C LYS A 77 4.99 -10.32 1.65
N TRP A 78 5.34 -9.74 2.79
CA TRP A 78 4.50 -9.70 3.98
C TRP A 78 3.12 -9.11 3.69
N LEU A 79 3.05 -8.00 2.94
CA LEU A 79 1.77 -7.37 2.62
C LEU A 79 0.88 -8.30 1.78
N TRP A 80 1.47 -8.99 0.81
CA TRP A 80 0.76 -9.94 -0.04
C TRP A 80 0.24 -11.14 0.74
N LEU A 81 1.07 -11.75 1.59
CA LEU A 81 0.69 -12.92 2.39
C LEU A 81 -0.42 -12.63 3.39
N GLU A 82 -0.41 -11.45 3.98
CA GLU A 82 -1.42 -11.08 4.95
C GLU A 82 -2.72 -10.63 4.26
N ALA A 83 -2.61 -10.03 3.05
CA ALA A 83 -3.77 -9.79 2.19
C ALA A 83 -4.40 -11.07 1.64
N SER A 84 -3.61 -12.11 1.32
CA SER A 84 -4.13 -13.38 0.80
C SER A 84 -4.81 -14.24 1.88
N LYS A 85 -4.49 -14.02 3.15
CA LYS A 85 -5.08 -14.75 4.28
C LYS A 85 -6.34 -14.10 4.85
N ARG A 86 -6.57 -12.82 4.54
CA ARG A 86 -7.67 -12.04 5.08
C ARG A 86 -8.67 -11.71 3.99
N ASP A 87 -9.92 -11.58 4.42
CA ASP A 87 -11.00 -11.27 3.51
C ASP A 87 -10.83 -9.87 2.90
N ILE A 88 -10.83 -9.79 1.56
CA ILE A 88 -10.62 -8.57 0.78
C ILE A 88 -11.74 -7.56 1.11
N PHE A 89 -12.96 -8.05 1.36
CA PHE A 89 -14.11 -7.20 1.71
C PHE A 89 -13.93 -6.45 3.05
N ASN A 90 -13.06 -6.93 3.94
CA ASN A 90 -12.80 -6.32 5.23
C ASN A 90 -11.53 -5.44 5.26
N PHE A 91 -10.96 -5.09 4.10
CA PHE A 91 -9.71 -4.32 4.00
C PHE A 91 -9.72 -3.03 4.82
N LYS A 92 -10.86 -2.32 4.89
CA LYS A 92 -10.99 -1.08 5.66
C LYS A 92 -10.72 -1.28 7.17
N LYS A 93 -11.03 -2.46 7.71
CA LYS A 93 -10.88 -2.79 9.14
C LYS A 93 -9.46 -3.23 9.48
N TRP A 94 -8.81 -3.98 8.59
CA TRP A 94 -7.48 -4.54 8.88
C TRP A 94 -6.31 -3.84 8.17
N GLY A 95 -6.54 -3.15 7.06
CA GLY A 95 -5.52 -2.41 6.30
C GLY A 95 -4.75 -1.38 7.14
N PRO A 96 -5.41 -0.56 7.98
CA PRO A 96 -4.72 0.37 8.88
C PRO A 96 -3.93 -0.32 10.00
N SER A 97 -4.34 -1.54 10.39
CA SER A 97 -3.67 -2.34 11.42
C SER A 97 -2.47 -3.14 10.88
N MET A 98 -2.30 -3.17 9.56
CA MET A 98 -1.24 -3.91 8.91
C MET A 98 0.13 -3.29 9.20
N PRO A 99 0.38 -1.97 8.98
CA PRO A 99 1.65 -1.34 9.34
C PRO A 99 2.05 -1.56 10.80
N SER A 100 1.08 -1.64 11.71
CA SER A 100 1.31 -1.78 13.15
C SER A 100 1.69 -3.20 13.59
N SER A 101 1.65 -4.22 12.72
CA SER A 101 2.04 -5.57 13.14
C SER A 101 3.54 -5.64 13.41
N GLU A 102 3.92 -6.12 14.59
CA GLU A 102 5.32 -6.22 15.01
C GLU A 102 6.07 -7.40 14.38
N ILE A 103 5.35 -8.41 13.90
CA ILE A 103 5.92 -9.70 13.46
C ILE A 103 5.32 -10.11 12.12
N CYS A 104 6.17 -10.52 11.17
CA CYS A 104 5.74 -11.10 9.91
C CYS A 104 5.00 -12.45 10.15
N PRO A 105 3.84 -12.70 9.53
CA PRO A 105 3.04 -13.91 9.70
C PRO A 105 3.80 -15.19 9.34
N GLU A 106 4.75 -15.11 8.40
CA GLU A 106 5.57 -16.25 8.03
C GLU A 106 6.67 -16.53 9.06
N CYS A 107 7.29 -15.48 9.62
CA CYS A 107 8.19 -15.60 10.78
C CYS A 107 7.45 -16.13 12.02
N LYS A 108 6.19 -15.71 12.21
CA LYS A 108 5.32 -16.22 13.29
C LYS A 108 5.07 -17.73 13.13
N ASN A 109 4.76 -18.18 11.92
CA ASN A 109 4.50 -19.60 11.65
C ASN A 109 5.76 -20.48 11.71
N THR A 110 6.93 -19.95 11.39
CA THR A 110 8.21 -20.68 11.43
C THR A 110 8.88 -20.66 12.80
N GLY A 111 8.27 -20.05 13.82
CA GLY A 111 8.83 -19.98 15.17
C GLY A 111 10.05 -19.04 15.29
N ILE A 112 10.32 -18.22 14.28
CA ILE A 112 11.40 -17.22 14.30
C ILE A 112 10.96 -16.07 15.22
N LYS A 113 11.26 -16.20 16.51
CA LYS A 113 10.92 -15.21 17.56
C LYS A 113 11.82 -13.97 17.58
N LYS A 114 12.85 -13.88 16.73
CA LYS A 114 13.77 -12.74 16.75
C LYS A 114 13.16 -11.57 15.99
N SER A 115 12.55 -10.65 16.73
CA SER A 115 12.43 -9.25 16.33
C SER A 115 13.81 -8.80 15.83
N PRO A 116 13.94 -8.20 14.62
CA PRO A 116 15.22 -7.77 14.12
C PRO A 116 15.80 -6.78 15.13
N LYS A 117 16.92 -7.17 15.76
CA LYS A 117 17.75 -6.22 16.51
C LYS A 117 18.09 -5.10 15.55
N ILE A 118 17.54 -3.94 15.86
CA ILE A 118 17.84 -2.59 15.40
C ILE A 118 19.26 -2.57 14.81
N TYR A 119 19.35 -2.51 13.48
CA TYR A 119 20.55 -1.93 12.87
C TYR A 119 20.40 -0.43 13.09
N ASN A 120 21.06 0.09 14.12
CA ASN A 120 21.34 1.51 14.22
C ASN A 120 22.19 1.86 12.99
N ILE A 121 21.55 2.54 12.03
CA ILE A 121 22.22 3.38 11.03
C ILE A 121 21.58 4.76 11.20
#